data_AF-A0A6G1STB8-F1
#
_entry.id   AF-A0A6G1STB8-F1
#
_cell.length_a   1.000
_cell.length_b   1.000
_cell.length_c   1.000
_cell.angle_alpha   90.00
_cell.angle_beta   90.00
_cell.angle_gamma   90.00
#
_symmetry.space_group_name_H-M   'P 1'
#
loop_
_entity.id
_entity.type
_entity.pdbx_description
1 polymer ?
#
loop_
_entity_poly.entity_id
_entity_poly.type
_entity_poly.pdbx_seq_one_letter_code
_entity_poly.pdbx_strand_id
1 'polypeptide(L)' 'MLTSQPPKKCPRCRGLMIIEDDWYGKFGTCMACGYVHENERCDPQDLEEEERLAAGKQRRRQPSHGKLRL' A
#
# COMPACT_ATOMS: atom_id res chain seq x y z
N MET A 1 13.17 -4.63 1.47
CA MET A 1 12.09 -5.52 0.95
C MET A 1 11.91 -6.73 1.88
N LEU A 2 11.01 -6.62 2.86
CA LEU A 2 10.64 -7.72 3.75
C LEU A 2 9.56 -8.57 3.07
N THR A 3 9.86 -9.83 2.75
CA THR A 3 8.88 -10.76 2.18
C THR A 3 8.16 -11.53 3.29
N SER A 4 6.83 -11.58 3.23
CA SER A 4 6.03 -12.30 4.24
C SER A 4 4.90 -13.08 3.59
N GLN A 5 4.83 -14.38 3.87
CA GLN A 5 3.80 -15.23 3.27
C GLN A 5 2.39 -14.83 3.74
N PRO A 6 1.41 -14.75 2.82
CA PRO A 6 0.05 -14.39 3.19
C PRO A 6 -0.58 -15.48 4.09
N PRO A 7 -1.28 -15.09 5.16
CA PRO A 7 -1.88 -16.05 6.09
C PRO A 7 -3.10 -16.74 5.45
N LYS A 8 -3.32 -18.02 5.79
CA LYS A 8 -4.48 -18.80 5.29
C LYS A 8 -5.83 -18.28 5.81
N LYS A 9 -5.83 -17.57 6.95
CA LYS A 9 -7.02 -16.98 7.56
C LYS A 9 -6.82 -15.47 7.68
N CYS A 10 -7.89 -14.73 7.40
CA CYS A 10 -7.85 -13.27 7.48
C CYS A 10 -7.58 -12.81 8.92
N PRO A 11 -6.59 -11.93 9.16
CA PRO A 11 -6.32 -11.39 10.49
C PRO A 11 -7.44 -10.47 11.01
N ARG A 12 -8.28 -9.91 10.13
CA ARG A 12 -9.40 -9.04 10.52
C ARG A 12 -10.66 -9.83 10.88
N CYS A 13 -11.18 -10.64 9.96
CA CYS A 13 -12.47 -11.31 10.12
C CYS A 13 -12.37 -12.83 10.33
N ARG A 14 -11.16 -13.39 10.35
CA ARG A 14 -10.90 -14.86 10.38
C ARG A 14 -11.48 -15.64 9.20
N GLY A 15 -12.00 -14.95 8.18
CA GLY A 15 -12.52 -15.53 6.96
C GLY A 15 -11.44 -16.14 6.07
N LEU A 16 -11.89 -16.80 5.01
CA LEU A 16 -11.01 -17.41 4.01
C LEU A 16 -10.18 -16.32 3.29
N MET A 17 -8.90 -16.59 3.12
CA MET A 17 -8.03 -15.83 2.22
C MET A 17 -7.73 -16.66 0.97
N ILE A 18 -7.87 -16.04 -0.19
CA ILE A 18 -7.36 -16.55 -1.46
C ILE A 18 -5.92 -16.05 -1.58
N ILE A 19 -5.02 -16.97 -1.94
CA ILE A 19 -3.60 -16.67 -2.12
C ILE A 19 -3.30 -16.83 -3.61
N GLU A 20 -2.74 -15.79 -4.19
CA GLU A 20 -2.37 -15.72 -5.61
C GLU A 20 -0.87 -15.45 -5.72
N ASP A 21 -0.27 -15.81 -6.84
CA ASP A 21 1.16 -15.67 -7.11
C ASP A 21 1.33 -14.99 -8.46
N ASP A 22 1.92 -13.80 -8.49
CA ASP A 22 2.22 -13.04 -9.69
C ASP A 22 3.73 -12.81 -9.86
N TRP A 23 4.11 -11.94 -10.80
CA TRP A 23 5.52 -11.64 -11.08
C TRP A 23 6.21 -10.87 -9.95
N TYR A 24 5.44 -10.25 -9.06
CA TYR A 24 5.89 -9.48 -7.89
C TYR A 24 5.78 -10.30 -6.59
N GLY A 25 5.14 -11.47 -6.65
CA GLY A 25 5.15 -12.53 -5.64
C GLY A 25 3.76 -12.87 -5.12
N LYS A 26 3.73 -13.48 -3.92
CA LYS A 26 2.49 -13.99 -3.33
C LYS A 26 1.70 -12.93 -2.59
N PHE A 27 0.54 -12.57 -3.11
CA PHE A 27 -0.41 -11.72 -2.40
C PHE A 27 -1.63 -12.54 -1.95
N GLY A 28 -2.40 -12.00 -1.00
CA GLY A 28 -3.60 -12.66 -0.53
C GLY A 28 -4.75 -11.72 -0.28
N THR A 29 -5.96 -12.12 -0.67
CA THR A 29 -7.18 -11.33 -0.52
C THR A 29 -8.24 -12.07 0.27
N CYS A 30 -8.90 -11.39 1.21
CA CYS A 30 -9.98 -11.97 1.99
C CYS A 30 -11.32 -11.81 1.28
N MET A 31 -11.98 -12.92 1.01
CA MET A 31 -13.31 -12.94 0.36
C MET A 31 -14.42 -12.32 1.18
N ALA A 32 -14.29 -12.31 2.51
CA ALA A 32 -15.36 -11.84 3.40
C ALA A 32 -15.30 -10.34 3.71
N CYS A 33 -14.11 -9.75 3.85
CA CYS A 33 -13.96 -8.36 4.28
C CYS A 33 -13.08 -7.50 3.37
N GLY A 34 -12.54 -8.07 2.28
CA GLY A 34 -11.67 -7.34 1.34
C GLY A 34 -10.28 -6.99 1.89
N TYR A 35 -9.87 -7.55 3.03
CA TYR A 35 -8.50 -7.38 3.52
C TYR A 35 -7.49 -7.92 2.51
N VAL A 36 -6.49 -7.11 2.15
CA VAL A 36 -5.39 -7.49 1.26
C VAL A 36 -4.10 -7.62 2.06
N HIS A 37 -3.37 -8.69 1.81
CA HIS A 37 -2.02 -8.92 2.28
C HIS A 37 -1.07 -8.83 1.10
N GLU A 38 -0.22 -7.80 1.07
CA GLU A 38 0.82 -7.61 0.07
C GLU A 38 2.14 -8.24 0.53
N ASN A 39 2.87 -8.83 -0.41
CA ASN A 39 4.16 -9.47 -0.15
C ASN A 39 5.30 -8.46 -0.04
N GLU A 40 5.22 -7.38 -0.81
CA GLU A 40 6.15 -6.27 -0.76
C GLU A 40 5.62 -5.22 0.20
N ARG A 41 6.16 -5.21 1.42
CA ARG A 41 6.09 -4.00 2.24
C ARG A 41 7.33 -3.17 1.96
N CYS A 42 7.10 -1.91 1.60
CA CYS A 42 8.16 -0.91 1.53
C CYS A 42 8.85 -0.87 2.91
N ASP A 43 10.19 -0.94 2.91
CA ASP A 43 10.92 -0.90 4.18
C ASP A 43 10.67 0.46 4.84
N PRO A 44 10.33 0.52 6.14
CA PRO A 44 10.16 1.80 6.81
C PRO A 44 11.38 2.73 6.64
N GLN A 45 12.59 2.16 6.53
CA GLN A 45 13.80 2.94 6.27
C GLN A 45 13.83 3.55 4.87
N ASP A 46 13.35 2.82 3.86
CA ASP A 46 13.26 3.31 2.48
C ASP A 46 12.28 4.50 2.39
N LEU A 47 11.16 4.45 3.13
CA LEU A 47 10.19 5.54 3.22
C LEU A 47 10.76 6.79 3.91
N GLU A 48 11.49 6.62 5.02
CA GLU A 48 12.14 7.74 5.72
C GLU A 48 13.23 8.40 4.87
N GLU A 49 13.98 7.60 4.10
CA GLU A 49 14.98 8.11 3.17
C GLU A 49 14.34 8.84 1.98
N GLU A 50 13.25 8.31 1.42
CA GLU A 50 12.48 9.00 0.38
C GLU A 50 11.94 10.34 0.89
N GLU A 51 11.38 10.38 2.10
CA GLU A 51 10.88 11.61 2.72
C GLU A 51 12.00 12.63 2.93
N ARG A 52 13.18 12.20 3.38
CA ARG A 52 14.37 13.05 3.52
C ARG A 52 14.85 13.61 2.18
N LEU A 53 14.84 12.80 1.12
CA LEU A 53 15.20 13.22 -0.24
C LEU A 53 14.13 14.13 -0.88
N ALA A 54 12.87 13.99 -0.47
CA ALA A 54 11.75 14.81 -0.91
C ALA A 54 11.61 16.12 -0.12
N ALA A 55 12.20 16.21 1.09
CA ALA A 55 12.21 17.41 1.90
C ALA A 55 12.77 18.61 1.11
N GLY A 56 11.96 19.65 0.95
CA GLY A 56 12.31 20.86 0.20
C GLY A 56 11.90 20.88 -1.27
N LYS A 57 11.46 19.75 -1.85
CA LYS A 57 10.85 19.74 -3.19
C LYS A 57 9.36 20.02 -3.05
N GLN A 58 8.98 21.30 -3.11
CA GLN A 58 7.57 21.68 -3.24
C GLN A 58 7.02 21.09 -4.55
N ARG A 59 6.27 19.99 -4.44
CA ARG A 59 5.52 19.45 -5.58
C ARG A 59 4.64 20.58 -6.12
N ARG A 60 4.88 21.01 -7.35
CA ARG A 60 4.06 22.05 -8.01
C ARG A 60 2.60 21.56 -7.98
N ARG A 61 1.82 22.09 -7.05
CA ARG A 61 0.37 21.91 -7.07
C ARG A 61 -0.14 22.71 -8.24
N GLN A 62 -0.77 22.04 -9.20
CA GLN A 62 -1.60 22.72 -10.20
C GLN A 62 -2.56 23.64 -9.44
N PRO A 63 -2.60 24.96 -9.73
CA PRO A 63 -3.63 25.82 -9.18
C PRO A 63 -4.98 25.18 -9.49
N SER A 64 -5.82 24.94 -8.47
CA SER A 64 -7.18 24.47 -8.71
C SER A 64 -7.93 25.58 -9.43
N HIS A 65 -8.01 25.47 -10.75
CA HIS A 65 -8.69 26.44 -11.57
C HIS A 65 -10.17 26.51 -11.14
N GLY A 66 -10.57 27.65 -10.57
CA GLY A 66 -11.92 28.17 -10.75
C GLY A 66 -12.97 27.91 -9.67
N LYS A 67 -12.78 28.38 -8.42
CA LYS A 67 -13.90 28.87 -7.60
C LYS A 67 -13.49 30.08 -6.75
N LEU A 68 -13.46 31.27 -7.37
CA LEU A 68 -13.78 32.50 -6.65
C LEU A 68 -15.24 32.82 -6.97
N ARG A 69 -16.13 32.51 -6.04
CA ARG A 69 -17.48 33.10 -6.01
C ARG A 69 -17.44 34.10 -4.85
N LEU A 70 -17.27 35.37 -5.19
CA LEU A 70 -17.59 36.48 -4.31
C LEU A 70 -19.05 36.86 -4.54
#